data_AF-A0A7J5XW40-F1
#
_entry.id   AF-A0A7J5XW40-F1
#
_cell.length_a   1.000
_cell.length_b   1.000
_cell.length_c   1.000
_cell.angle_alpha   90.00
_cell.angle_beta   90.00
_cell.angle_gamma   90.00
#
_symmetry.space_group_name_H-M   'P 1'
#
loop_
_entity.id
_entity.type
_entity.pdbx_description
1 polymer ?
#
loop_
_entity_poly.entity_id
_entity_poly.type
_entity_poly.pdbx_seq_one_letter_code
_entity_poly.pdbx_strand_id
1 'polypeptide(L)'
;MGFLGGVSWAILVARICQEYPNASASTLVTKFFKEYNMWKWPNPIMLRELKDCHFNLPVWDARVNLADRSHSMPIITPAYPMQNTAFNVTPSTLAIMKEEIQRGHTIAGWSQLFEKPNFLRS
;
A
#
# COMPACT_ATOMS: atom_id res chain seq x y z
N MET A 1 -15.60 5.12 -5.15
CA MET A 1 -14.82 4.82 -3.93
C MET A 1 -14.03 3.54 -4.17
N GLY A 2 -12.72 3.65 -4.32
CA GLY A 2 -11.77 2.55 -4.61
C GLY A 2 -10.37 2.90 -4.09
N PHE A 3 -10.32 3.66 -3.00
CA PHE A 3 -9.09 4.10 -2.34
C PHE A 3 -8.85 3.27 -1.08
N LEU A 4 -7.67 3.44 -0.48
CA LEU A 4 -7.26 2.69 0.70
C LEU A 4 -8.06 3.08 1.94
N GLY A 5 -8.50 2.06 2.69
CA GLY A 5 -9.01 2.22 4.05
C GLY A 5 -7.89 2.27 5.10
N GLY A 6 -8.25 2.52 6.36
CA GLY A 6 -7.30 2.68 7.46
C GLY A 6 -6.36 1.48 7.68
N VAL A 7 -6.87 0.24 7.54
CA VAL A 7 -6.06 -0.98 7.67
C VAL A 7 -4.99 -1.06 6.57
N SER A 8 -5.35 -0.72 5.33
CA SER A 8 -4.39 -0.72 4.21
C SER A 8 -3.27 0.29 4.46
N TRP A 9 -3.59 1.51 4.89
CA TRP A 9 -2.57 2.50 5.25
C TRP A 9 -1.69 2.05 6.41
N ALA A 10 -2.26 1.44 7.45
CA ALA A 10 -1.50 0.93 8.59
C ALA A 10 -0.50 -0.16 8.16
N ILE A 11 -0.89 -1.06 7.26
CA ILE A 11 0.00 -2.09 6.71
C ILE A 11 1.14 -1.45 5.90
N LEU A 12 0.83 -0.47 5.05
CA LEU A 12 1.87 0.23 4.29
C LEU A 12 2.88 0.91 5.22
N VAL A 13 2.42 1.66 6.22
CA VAL A 13 3.31 2.30 7.20
C VAL A 13 4.11 1.26 7.98
N ALA A 14 3.49 0.17 8.44
CA ALA A 14 4.16 -0.89 9.16
C ALA A 14 5.29 -1.54 8.33
N ARG A 15 5.09 -1.71 7.01
CA ARG A 15 6.13 -2.24 6.12
C ARG A 15 7.36 -1.34 6.08
N ILE A 16 7.17 -0.02 6.01
CA ILE A 16 8.27 0.95 6.06
C ILE A 16 8.99 0.91 7.42
N CYS A 17 8.24 0.78 8.52
CA CYS A 17 8.83 0.60 9.84
C CYS A 17 9.70 -0.66 9.95
N GLN A 18 9.33 -1.76 9.27
CA GLN A 18 10.14 -2.98 9.23
C GLN A 18 11.46 -2.79 8.48
N GLU A 19 11.46 -2.02 7.39
CA GLU A 19 12.67 -1.75 6.59
C GLU A 19 13.60 -0.72 7.25
N TYR A 20 13.04 0.17 8.07
CA TYR A 20 13.75 1.28 8.71
C TYR A 20 13.52 1.32 10.24
N PRO A 21 13.97 0.31 11.01
CA PRO A 21 13.57 0.12 12.41
C PRO A 21 14.03 1.23 13.38
N ASN A 22 15.13 1.92 13.05
CA ASN A 22 15.71 2.98 13.89
C ASN A 22 15.42 4.39 13.37
N ALA A 23 14.59 4.53 12.33
CA ALA A 23 14.29 5.80 11.73
C ALA A 23 13.30 6.61 12.58
N SER A 24 13.50 7.93 12.62
CA SER A 24 12.53 8.84 13.24
C SER A 24 11.23 8.90 12.43
N ALA A 25 10.13 9.36 13.04
CA ALA A 25 8.85 9.51 12.34
C ALA A 25 8.95 10.39 11.08
N SER A 26 9.73 11.47 11.11
CA SER A 26 9.93 12.31 9.92
C SER A 26 10.66 11.57 8.80
N THR A 27 11.69 10.81 9.15
CA THR A 27 12.40 9.96 8.21
C THR A 27 11.48 8.88 7.63
N LEU A 28 10.65 8.24 8.45
CA LEU A 28 9.70 7.22 7.99
C LEU A 28 8.70 7.76 6.98
N VAL A 29 8.20 8.98 7.15
CA VAL A 29 7.31 9.62 6.16
C VAL A 29 8.03 9.87 4.84
N THR A 30 9.28 10.36 4.87
CA THR A 30 10.08 10.51 3.63
C THR A 30 10.34 9.16 2.95
N LYS A 31 10.64 8.13 3.74
CA LYS A 31 10.84 6.76 3.22
C LYS A 31 9.56 6.19 2.63
N PHE A 32 8.41 6.40 3.27
CA PHE A 32 7.10 5.98 2.78
C PHE A 32 6.86 6.44 1.34
N PHE A 33 6.98 7.75 1.08
CA PHE A 33 6.75 8.27 -0.26
C PHE A 33 7.79 7.77 -1.26
N LYS A 34 9.07 7.68 -0.85
CA LYS A 34 10.13 7.17 -1.72
C LYS A 34 9.88 5.72 -2.14
N GLU A 35 9.65 4.83 -1.18
CA GLU A 35 9.48 3.39 -1.45
C GLU A 35 8.25 3.14 -2.31
N TYR A 36 7.11 3.76 -1.97
CA TYR A 36 5.88 3.53 -2.72
C TYR A 36 5.83 4.23 -4.08
N ASN A 37 6.61 5.29 -4.29
CA ASN A 37 6.82 5.88 -5.60
C ASN A 37 7.60 4.92 -6.53
N MET A 38 8.57 4.20 -5.98
CA MET A 38 9.39 3.24 -6.72
C MET A 38 8.79 1.83 -6.78
N TRP A 39 7.71 1.57 -6.03
CA TRP A 39 7.11 0.25 -5.93
C TRP A 39 6.53 -0.22 -7.27
N LYS A 40 6.91 -1.45 -7.64
CA LYS A 40 6.47 -2.09 -8.89
C LYS A 40 5.15 -2.81 -8.68
N TRP A 41 4.04 -2.08 -8.69
CA TRP A 41 2.71 -2.68 -8.72
C TRP A 41 2.54 -3.62 -9.94
N PRO A 42 1.87 -4.79 -9.81
CA PRO A 42 1.07 -5.24 -8.68
C PRO A 42 1.80 -6.15 -7.67
N ASN A 43 3.12 -5.98 -7.46
CA ASN A 43 3.80 -6.77 -6.42
C ASN A 43 3.14 -6.53 -5.05
N PRO A 44 2.84 -7.59 -4.27
CA PRO A 44 2.10 -7.46 -3.03
C PRO A 44 2.94 -6.87 -1.91
N ILE A 45 2.30 -6.04 -1.10
CA ILE A 45 2.85 -5.61 0.19
C ILE A 45 2.46 -6.62 1.26
N MET A 46 3.48 -7.18 1.92
CA MET A 46 3.34 -8.18 2.97
C MET A 46 4.24 -7.83 4.16
N LEU A 47 3.71 -7.95 5.38
CA LEU A 47 4.48 -7.75 6.63
C LEU A 47 5.20 -9.01 7.10
N ARG A 48 4.83 -10.16 6.55
CA ARG A 48 5.41 -11.47 6.85
C ARG A 48 5.15 -12.41 5.69
N GLU A 49 5.87 -13.52 5.65
CA GLU A 49 5.65 -14.57 4.66
C GLU A 49 4.25 -15.18 4.76
N LEU A 50 3.68 -15.50 3.60
CA LEU A 50 2.46 -16.29 3.49
C LEU A 50 2.75 -17.70 4.01
N LYS A 51 2.16 -18.04 5.15
CA LYS A 51 2.24 -19.38 5.73
C LYS A 51 0.87 -20.05 5.60
N ASP A 52 0.81 -21.15 4.89
CA ASP A 52 -0.37 -22.00 4.91
C ASP A 52 -0.43 -22.72 6.26
N CYS A 53 -1.56 -22.57 6.94
CA CYS A 53 -1.84 -23.23 8.21
C CYS A 53 -2.69 -24.51 8.02
N HIS A 54 -2.99 -24.89 6.78
CA HIS A 54 -3.74 -26.09 6.39
C HIS A 54 -5.14 -26.22 7.01
N PHE A 55 -5.77 -25.09 7.35
CA PHE A 55 -7.15 -25.04 7.81
C PHE A 55 -8.19 -24.98 6.67
N ASN A 56 -7.75 -25.13 5.40
CA ASN A 56 -8.59 -25.07 4.20
C ASN A 56 -9.44 -23.78 4.08
N LEU A 57 -8.99 -22.68 4.69
CA LEU A 57 -9.61 -21.36 4.51
C LEU A 57 -9.06 -20.66 3.27
N PRO A 58 -9.86 -19.78 2.63
CA PRO A 58 -9.39 -19.01 1.48
C PRO A 58 -8.26 -18.07 1.90
N VAL A 59 -7.09 -18.21 1.28
CA VAL A 59 -5.93 -17.35 1.47
C VAL A 59 -5.62 -16.66 0.15
N TRP A 60 -5.30 -15.37 0.20
CA TRP A 60 -4.86 -14.63 -0.98
C TRP A 60 -3.57 -15.23 -1.53
N ASP A 61 -3.58 -15.66 -2.80
CA ASP A 61 -2.39 -16.14 -3.49
C ASP A 61 -2.53 -15.99 -5.03
N ALA A 62 -1.88 -14.98 -5.58
CA ALA A 62 -1.89 -14.66 -7.02
C ALA A 62 -1.26 -15.74 -7.92
N ARG A 63 -0.53 -16.71 -7.35
CA ARG A 63 0.08 -17.83 -8.10
C ARG A 63 -0.98 -18.86 -8.46
N VAL A 64 -1.94 -19.08 -7.57
CA VAL A 64 -2.97 -20.13 -7.72
C VAL A 64 -4.34 -19.57 -8.12
N ASN A 65 -4.70 -18.36 -7.66
CA ASN A 65 -6.01 -17.77 -7.91
C ASN A 65 -5.94 -16.66 -8.97
N LEU A 66 -6.68 -16.86 -10.07
CA LEU A 66 -6.77 -15.90 -11.18
C LEU A 66 -7.41 -14.57 -10.74
N ALA A 67 -8.40 -14.60 -9.85
CA ALA A 67 -8.99 -13.39 -9.32
C ALA A 67 -7.95 -12.58 -8.55
N ASP A 68 -7.14 -13.24 -7.72
CA ASP A 68 -6.09 -12.57 -6.94
C ASP A 68 -5.01 -11.93 -7.81
N ARG A 69 -4.68 -12.57 -8.94
CA ARG A 69 -3.72 -12.09 -9.93
C ARG A 69 -4.16 -10.80 -10.62
N SER A 70 -5.46 -10.52 -10.68
CA SER A 70 -6.02 -9.31 -11.30
C SER A 70 -6.00 -8.07 -10.40
N HIS A 71 -5.63 -8.20 -9.11
CA HIS A 71 -5.59 -7.06 -8.20
C HIS A 71 -4.50 -6.07 -8.57
N SER A 72 -4.86 -4.79 -8.67
CA SER A 72 -3.94 -3.72 -9.08
C SER A 72 -2.97 -3.29 -7.97
N MET A 73 -3.40 -3.34 -6.70
CA MET A 73 -2.63 -2.85 -5.55
C MET A 73 -2.77 -3.79 -4.33
N PRO A 74 -2.20 -5.01 -4.38
CA PRO A 74 -2.40 -5.98 -3.31
C PRO A 74 -1.68 -5.57 -2.02
N ILE A 75 -2.44 -5.39 -0.94
CA ILE A 75 -1.95 -5.09 0.42
C ILE A 75 -2.52 -6.15 1.35
N ILE A 76 -1.65 -7.00 1.89
CA ILE A 76 -2.08 -8.28 2.46
C ILE A 76 -2.11 -8.23 3.99
N THR A 77 -3.21 -8.69 4.60
CA THR A 77 -3.30 -8.83 6.06
C THR A 77 -2.26 -9.86 6.56
N PRO A 78 -1.61 -9.60 7.71
CA PRO A 78 -0.60 -10.51 8.23
C PRO A 78 -1.19 -11.72 8.97
N ALA A 79 -2.46 -11.66 9.38
CA ALA A 79 -3.13 -12.73 10.12
C ALA A 79 -3.76 -13.76 9.18
N TYR A 80 -3.78 -15.03 9.60
CA TYR A 80 -4.47 -16.09 8.85
C TYR A 80 -5.99 -16.00 9.04
N PRO A 81 -6.79 -16.17 7.96
CA PRO A 81 -6.38 -16.26 6.56
C PRO A 81 -5.95 -14.88 6.01
N MET A 82 -4.81 -14.85 5.30
CA MET A 82 -4.30 -13.61 4.71
C MET A 82 -5.21 -13.20 3.54
N GLN A 83 -5.57 -11.92 3.49
CA GLN A 83 -6.52 -11.35 2.54
C GLN A 83 -6.03 -9.99 2.03
N ASN A 84 -6.43 -9.61 0.81
CA ASN A 84 -6.13 -8.29 0.26
C ASN A 84 -7.09 -7.24 0.83
N THR A 85 -6.58 -6.21 1.51
CA THR A 85 -7.38 -5.11 2.07
C THR A 85 -7.70 -4.01 1.06
N ALA A 86 -7.11 -4.07 -0.13
CA ALA A 86 -7.23 -3.07 -1.20
C ALA A 86 -7.82 -3.67 -2.48
N PHE A 87 -8.70 -4.68 -2.36
CA PHE A 87 -9.33 -5.36 -3.50
C PHE A 87 -10.22 -4.45 -4.36
N ASN A 88 -10.76 -3.36 -3.78
CA ASN A 88 -11.58 -2.37 -4.50
C ASN A 88 -10.75 -1.34 -5.29
N VAL A 89 -9.41 -1.41 -5.25
CA VAL A 89 -8.54 -0.49 -6.01
C VAL A 89 -8.61 -0.85 -7.49
N THR A 90 -9.06 0.12 -8.29
CA THR A 90 -9.08 0.05 -9.75
C THR A 90 -7.81 0.67 -10.35
N PRO A 91 -7.52 0.42 -11.65
CA PRO A 91 -6.41 1.08 -12.35
C PRO A 91 -6.45 2.61 -12.25
N SER A 92 -7.64 3.21 -12.34
CA SER A 92 -7.81 4.67 -12.24
C SER A 92 -7.48 5.19 -10.85
N THR A 93 -7.99 4.55 -9.79
CA THR A 93 -7.67 4.96 -8.41
C THR A 93 -6.21 4.70 -8.07
N LEU A 94 -5.60 3.64 -8.61
CA LEU A 94 -4.17 3.39 -8.49
C LEU A 94 -3.35 4.49 -9.16
N ALA A 95 -3.74 4.94 -10.36
CA ALA A 95 -3.05 6.03 -11.03
C ALA A 95 -3.05 7.32 -10.19
N ILE A 96 -4.21 7.70 -9.65
CA ILE A 96 -4.34 8.86 -8.73
C ILE A 96 -3.46 8.68 -7.49
N MET A 97 -3.47 7.51 -6.86
CA MET A 97 -2.64 7.25 -5.68
C MET A 97 -1.14 7.31 -6.00
N LYS A 98 -0.71 6.80 -7.16
CA LYS A 98 0.68 6.89 -7.60
C LYS A 98 1.11 8.34 -7.81
N GLU A 99 0.25 9.16 -8.41
CA GLU A 99 0.51 10.59 -8.59
C GLU A 99 0.64 11.32 -7.24
N GLU A 100 -0.27 11.06 -6.29
CA GLU A 100 -0.19 11.66 -4.95
C GLU A 100 1.04 11.18 -4.16
N ILE A 101 1.45 9.91 -4.32
CA ILE A 101 2.67 9.38 -3.71
C ILE A 101 3.91 10.05 -4.33
N GLN A 102 3.93 10.25 -5.64
CA GLN A 102 4.99 10.97 -6.34
C GLN A 102 5.05 12.44 -5.88
N ARG A 103 3.90 13.12 -5.75
CA ARG A 103 3.81 14.48 -5.21
C ARG A 103 4.34 14.55 -3.78
N GLY A 104 3.95 13.60 -2.92
CA GLY A 104 4.47 13.52 -1.55
C GLY A 104 5.98 13.29 -1.49
N HIS A 105 6.55 12.59 -2.49
CA HIS A 105 7.99 12.38 -2.59
C HIS A 105 8.77 13.66 -2.96
N THR A 106 8.17 14.58 -3.71
CA THR A 106 8.84 15.81 -4.16
C THR A 106 8.69 16.99 -3.19
N ILE A 107 7.76 16.92 -2.23
CA ILE A 107 7.51 18.00 -1.26
C ILE A 107 8.54 17.99 -0.13
N ALA A 108 9.07 19.16 0.22
CA ALA A 108 10.14 19.33 1.21
C ALA A 108 9.67 19.81 2.61
N GLY A 109 8.36 19.96 2.86
CA GLY A 109 7.86 20.51 4.12
C GLY A 109 6.48 19.98 4.56
N TRP A 110 6.30 19.83 5.87
CA TRP A 110 5.08 19.30 6.48
C TRP A 110 3.82 20.10 6.14
N SER A 111 3.89 21.43 6.17
CA SER A 111 2.74 22.28 5.85
C SER A 111 2.26 22.11 4.41
N GLN A 112 3.20 21.99 3.47
CA GLN A 112 2.91 21.76 2.05
C GLN A 112 2.39 20.34 1.79
N LEU A 113 2.89 19.36 2.55
CA LEU A 113 2.50 17.96 2.40
C LEU A 113 1.01 17.76 2.70
N PHE A 114 0.50 18.46 3.72
CA PHE A 114 -0.89 18.37 4.17
C PHE A 114 -1.79 19.47 3.60
N GLU A 115 -1.30 20.28 2.67
CA GLU A 115 -2.12 21.26 1.97
C GLU A 115 -3.19 20.54 1.13
N LYS A 116 -4.45 21.01 1.20
CA LYS A 116 -5.56 20.37 0.52
C LYS A 116 -5.42 20.56 -1.00
N PRO A 117 -5.29 19.47 -1.80
CA PRO A 117 -5.25 19.61 -3.24
C PRO A 117 -6.61 20.05 -3.79
N ASN A 118 -6.59 20.88 -4.84
CA ASN A 118 -7.79 21.34 -5.53
C ASN A 118 -8.28 20.27 -6.53
N PHE A 119 -9.13 19.36 -6.06
CA PHE A 119 -9.69 18.25 -6.84
C PHE A 119 -10.49 18.67 -8.09
N LEU A 120 -10.98 19.91 -8.15
CA LEU A 120 -11.85 20.41 -9.24
C LEU A 120 -11.07 21.03 -10.42
N ARG A 121 -9.74 20.98 -10.42
CA ARG A 121 -8.89 21.61 -11.45
C ARG A 121 -7.98 20.63 -12.21
N SER A 122 -8.14 19.31 -12.01
CA SER A 122 -7.41 18.25 -12.70
C SER A 122 -8.15 17.71 -13.91
#